data_AF-A0A973GAU8-F1
#
_entry.id   AF-A0A973GAU8-F1
#
_cell.length_a   1.000
_cell.length_b   1.000
_cell.length_c   1.000
_cell.angle_alpha   90.00
_cell.angle_beta   90.00
_cell.angle_gamma   90.00
#
_symmetry.space_group_name_H-M   'P 1'
#
loop_
_entity.id
_entity.type
_entity.pdbx_description
1 polymer ?
#
loop_
_entity_poly.entity_id
_entity_poly.type
_entity_poly.pdbx_seq_one_letter_code
_entity_poly.pdbx_strand_id
1 'polypeptide(L)' 'MSTPVQGPADPSPGPGECSSCRSTSLTRLPMVLTDGTDVTFVSCQTCERREWLTADDRGTWTSIPIASVLERSSRKPR' A
#
# COMPACT_ATOMS: atom_id res chain seq x y z
N MET A 1 -11.67 25.35 13.18
CA MET A 1 -10.62 24.47 13.75
C MET A 1 -11.07 23.04 13.53
N SER A 2 -10.61 22.41 12.44
CA SER A 2 -11.03 21.05 12.07
C SER A 2 -10.17 20.05 12.85
N THR A 3 -10.78 19.33 13.77
CA THR A 3 -10.17 18.27 14.56
C THR A 3 -9.73 17.11 13.64
N PRO A 4 -8.50 16.58 13.75
CA PRO A 4 -8.14 15.35 13.07
C PRO A 4 -8.87 14.20 13.77
N VAL A 5 -9.86 13.62 13.09
CA VAL A 5 -10.49 12.37 13.55
C VAL A 5 -9.44 11.27 13.34
N GLN A 6 -8.70 10.92 14.40
CA GLN A 6 -7.91 9.70 14.40
C GLN A 6 -8.90 8.54 14.50
N GLY A 7 -9.27 7.99 13.35
CA GLY A 7 -10.00 6.73 13.28
C GLY A 7 -9.24 5.62 14.01
N PRO A 8 -9.91 4.53 14.41
CA PRO A 8 -9.25 3.40 15.06
C PRO A 8 -8.03 3.00 14.24
N ALA A 9 -6.91 2.72 14.91
CA ALA A 9 -5.68 2.23 14.27
C ALA A 9 -6.04 0.96 13.50
N ASP A 10 -6.32 1.16 12.21
CA ASP A 10 -6.83 0.11 11.35
C ASP A 10 -5.74 -0.96 11.26
N PRO A 11 -6.04 -2.22 11.65
CA PRO A 11 -5.05 -3.29 11.63
C PRO A 11 -4.66 -3.71 10.20
N SER A 12 -5.18 -3.03 9.16
CA SER A 12 -4.81 -3.32 7.78
C SER A 12 -3.32 -3.05 7.56
N PRO A 13 -2.56 -4.07 7.11
CA PRO A 13 -1.15 -3.95 6.84
C PRO A 13 -0.90 -2.86 5.79
N GLY A 14 -0.09 -1.87 6.15
CA GLY A 14 0.28 -0.75 5.29
C GLY A 14 0.61 0.52 6.08
N PRO A 15 1.07 1.58 5.40
CA PRO A 15 1.31 2.87 6.02
C PRO A 15 -0.01 3.53 6.48
N GLY A 16 0.06 4.27 7.59
CA GLY A 16 -1.07 5.00 8.16
C GLY A 16 -1.43 6.30 7.42
N GLU A 17 -0.52 6.81 6.59
CA GLU A 17 -0.62 8.13 5.94
C GLU A 17 -0.20 8.07 4.48
N CYS A 18 -0.81 8.91 3.63
CA CYS A 18 -0.40 9.06 2.25
C CYS A 18 1.01 9.67 2.16
N SER A 19 1.89 9.07 1.36
CA SER A 19 3.23 9.57 1.08
C SER A 19 3.24 10.99 0.46
N SER A 20 2.16 11.38 -0.21
CA SER A 20 2.05 12.66 -0.94
C SER A 20 1.45 13.80 -0.14
N CYS A 21 0.31 13.56 0.51
CA CYS A 21 -0.50 14.60 1.14
C CYS A 21 -0.69 14.39 2.64
N ARG A 22 -0.08 13.33 3.22
CA ARG A 22 -0.19 12.96 4.64
C ARG A 22 -1.61 12.70 5.14
N SER A 23 -2.58 12.56 4.24
CA SER A 23 -3.93 12.18 4.61
C SER A 23 -3.97 10.74 5.13
N THR A 24 -4.69 10.50 6.23
CA THR A 24 -4.94 9.17 6.81
C THR A 24 -6.09 8.43 6.11
N SER A 25 -6.79 9.15 5.24
CA SER A 25 -7.88 8.68 4.41
C SER A 25 -7.34 7.82 3.26
N LEU A 26 -7.12 6.53 3.56
CA LEU A 26 -6.50 5.55 2.66
C LEU A 26 -7.35 4.29 2.53
N THR A 27 -7.50 3.79 1.31
CA THR A 27 -7.84 2.40 1.04
C THR A 27 -6.56 1.59 0.97
N ARG A 28 -6.48 0.47 1.71
CA ARG A 28 -5.33 -0.44 1.71
C ARG A 28 -5.82 -1.85 1.40
N LEU A 29 -5.15 -2.53 0.47
CA LEU A 29 -5.48 -3.89 0.08
C LEU A 29 -4.21 -4.74 0.03
N PRO A 30 -3.96 -5.60 1.03
CA PRO A 30 -2.87 -6.57 0.97
C PRO A 30 -3.18 -7.67 -0.06
N MET A 31 -2.16 -8.08 -0.81
CA MET A 31 -2.21 -9.10 -1.84
C MET A 31 -0.89 -9.86 -1.90
N VAL A 32 -0.97 -11.14 -2.26
CA VAL A 32 0.20 -11.94 -2.62
C VAL A 32 0.20 -12.08 -4.14
N LEU A 33 1.28 -11.63 -4.79
CA LEU A 33 1.43 -11.76 -6.24
C LEU A 33 1.68 -13.22 -6.64
N THR A 34 1.54 -13.52 -7.92
CA THR A 34 1.70 -14.90 -8.45
C THR A 34 3.10 -15.48 -8.22
N ASP A 35 4.12 -14.64 -8.14
CA ASP A 35 5.51 -15.03 -7.79
C ASP A 35 5.71 -15.21 -6.26
N GLY A 36 4.67 -15.06 -5.45
CA GLY A 36 4.72 -15.17 -3.99
C GLY A 36 5.13 -13.88 -3.26
N THR A 37 5.33 -12.78 -3.98
CA THR A 37 5.69 -11.49 -3.36
C THR A 37 4.48 -10.85 -2.67
N ASP A 38 4.58 -10.55 -1.38
CA ASP A 38 3.62 -9.71 -0.66
C ASP A 38 3.69 -8.25 -1.11
N VAL A 39 2.53 -7.71 -1.45
CA VAL A 39 2.34 -6.30 -1.78
C VAL A 39 1.08 -5.74 -1.13
N THR A 40 1.11 -4.46 -0.81
CA THR A 40 -0.07 -3.69 -0.40
C THR A 40 -0.35 -2.64 -1.45
N PHE A 41 -1.54 -2.66 -2.03
CA PHE A 41 -2.05 -1.55 -2.81
C PHE A 41 -2.61 -0.48 -1.87
N VAL A 42 -2.19 0.76 -2.05
CA VAL A 42 -2.69 1.91 -1.29
C VAL A 42 -3.26 2.94 -2.26
N SER A 43 -4.48 3.40 -1.99
CA SER A 43 -5.12 4.49 -2.71
C SER A 43 -5.58 5.56 -1.73
N CYS A 44 -5.13 6.80 -1.94
CA CYS A 44 -5.57 7.93 -1.14
C CYS A 44 -6.87 8.52 -1.70
N GLN A 45 -7.89 8.65 -0.87
CA GLN A 45 -9.15 9.28 -1.29
C GLN A 45 -9.09 10.82 -1.32
N THR A 46 -8.00 11.43 -0.83
CA THR A 46 -7.84 12.91 -0.82
C THR A 46 -7.14 13.43 -2.08
N CYS A 47 -6.04 12.83 -2.49
CA CYS A 47 -5.26 13.27 -3.65
C CYS A 47 -5.25 12.24 -4.80
N GLU A 48 -6.02 11.16 -4.66
CA GLU A 48 -6.24 10.13 -5.69
C GLU A 48 -4.96 9.42 -6.16
N ARG A 49 -3.85 9.60 -5.42
CA ARG A 49 -2.59 8.88 -5.63
C ARG A 49 -2.76 7.42 -5.25
N ARG A 50 -2.18 6.59 -6.10
CA ARG A 50 -2.15 5.14 -6.00
C ARG A 50 -0.70 4.71 -5.95
N GLU A 51 -0.39 3.83 -5.01
CA GLU A 51 0.97 3.32 -4.81
C GLU A 51 0.92 1.84 -4.48
N TRP A 52 1.94 1.12 -4.95
CA TRP A 52 2.17 -0.27 -4.62
C TRP A 52 3.34 -0.33 -3.66
N LEU A 53 3.16 -1.03 -2.55
CA LEU A 53 4.14 -1.11 -1.48
C LEU A 53 4.50 -2.57 -1.24
N THR A 54 5.74 -2.81 -0.85
CA THR A 54 6.18 -4.10 -0.28
C THR A 54 6.79 -3.82 1.08
N ALA A 55 6.67 -4.78 2.01
CA ALA A 55 7.29 -4.71 3.32
C ALA A 55 8.53 -5.60 3.33
N ASP A 56 9.63 -5.10 3.90
CA ASP A 56 10.78 -5.95 4.25
C ASP A 56 10.49 -6.76 5.54
N ASP A 57 11.38 -7.70 5.88
CA ASP A 57 11.29 -8.50 7.12
C ASP A 57 11.23 -7.66 8.42
N ARG A 58 11.66 -6.39 8.37
CA ARG A 58 11.55 -5.42 9.48
C ARG A 58 10.28 -4.59 9.47
N GLY A 59 9.37 -4.82 8.52
CA GLY A 59 8.11 -4.09 8.38
C GLY A 59 8.25 -2.71 7.73
N THR A 60 9.37 -2.43 7.07
CA THR A 60 9.57 -1.15 6.37
C THR A 60 8.88 -1.19 5.02
N TRP A 61 7.95 -0.26 4.80
CA TRP A 61 7.23 -0.14 3.52
C TRP A 61 8.07 0.59 2.48
N THR A 62 8.27 -0.05 1.33
CA THR A 62 8.96 0.52 0.17
C THR A 62 8.03 0.54 -1.03
N SER A 63 7.99 1.66 -1.75
CA SER A 63 7.19 1.75 -2.97
C SER A 63 7.87 1.06 -4.14
N ILE A 64 7.08 0.30 -4.91
CA ILE A 64 7.50 -0.35 -6.14
C ILE A 64 6.68 0.21 -7.32
N PRO A 65 7.29 0.33 -8.52
CA PRO A 65 6.58 0.79 -9.69
C PRO A 65 5.57 -0.27 -10.16
N ILE A 66 4.46 0.19 -10.74
CA ILE A 66 3.41 -0.68 -11.28
C ILE A 66 3.94 -1.69 -12.30
N ALA A 67 4.94 -1.32 -13.10
CA ALA A 67 5.57 -2.22 -14.07
C ALA A 67 6.15 -3.48 -13.39
N SER A 68 6.82 -3.33 -12.23
CA SER A 68 7.35 -4.46 -11.47
C SER A 68 6.26 -5.34 -10.88
N VAL A 69 5.11 -4.75 -10.50
CA VAL A 69 3.94 -5.52 -10.04
C VAL A 69 3.39 -6.37 -11.18
N LEU A 70 3.19 -5.76 -12.36
CA LEU A 70 2.66 -6.45 -13.53
C LEU A 70 3.59 -7.59 -14.00
N GLU A 71 4.89 -7.35 -14.00
CA GLU A 71 5.90 -8.38 -14.34
C GLU A 71 5.80 -9.59 -13.40
N ARG A 72 5.77 -9.34 -12.08
CA ARG A 72 5.65 -10.38 -11.05
C ARG A 72 4.32 -11.14 -11.12
N SER A 73 3.21 -10.44 -11.38
CA SER A 73 1.89 -11.06 -11.54
C SER A 73 1.76 -11.89 -12.81
N SER A 74 2.55 -11.59 -13.83
CA SER A 74 2.55 -12.33 -15.10
C SER A 74 3.41 -13.59 -15.04
N ARG A 75 4.22 -13.76 -13.98
CA ARG A 75 5.13 -14.88 -13.83
C ARG A 75 4.35 -16.15 -13.49
N LYS A 76 4.53 -17.20 -14.30
CA LYS A 76 3.82 -18.47 -14.12
C LYS A 76 4.27 -19.13 -12.80
N PRO A 77 3.35 -19.58 -11.93
CA PRO A 77 3.73 -20.32 -10.74
C PRO A 77 4.47 -21.59 -11.16
N ARG A 78 5.63 -21.86 -10.54
CA ARG A 78 6.45 -23.07 -10.80
C ARG A 78 5.84 -24.29 -10.16
#